data_AF-A0A9W8JL21-F1
#
_entry.id   AF-A0A9W8JL21-F1
#
_cell.length_a   1.000
_cell.length_b   1.000
_cell.length_c   1.000
_cell.angle_alpha   90.00
_cell.angle_beta   90.00
_cell.angle_gamma   90.00
#
_symmetry.space_group_name_H-M   'P 1'
#
loop_
_entity.id
_entity.type
_entity.pdbx_description
1 polymer ?
#
loop_
_entity_poly.entity_id
_entity_poly.type
_entity_poly.pdbx_seq_one_letter_code
_entity_poly.pdbx_strand_id
1 'polypeptide(L)'
;MICRNKDKKKGQQDTYNYWMETNVGVHIPFPDVSNTRYGSHGEASATIIVYRTYFIEFMWSVRETKDKIGYTNIEKNFALSLEDKPTLVEMCTLALYSIAVSRPFMAMVRQKQNILDLEPFFKRKVDFLTKIEDNPTIWTTEGQPHSEASLSGEEWDAWSLKVLDAVRTLAKDLSNLDDAVKAFVRGARTAFVENFSDEFKPGGEISRMSPEERAKYFFASTNDINEGALGSWRLAQRRRAAETLHKFNSSFKASQNNTEDFIRAVLTEESDEVYLRKEARALDESGVAAELREEQTLANRKKAEENRRKENARVDRLKSKEDAITQMSKNLVLEAHLIDRLKADELNRQLDYHHDAEKQLGLPTVGDYLILEHGEKRANEILDDIDCYIAVAPLFLRLQRFPQRRQFKQWTGDDSKALMKVYLPAIRGHVPNEMVQTIASFLDFCYFAWHTDITEDRLKTLDTALQWFYAYQEIFHQSGVQPTGFSLLCQHTLSHYWTLIEDFGAPGGLCSSITKSRHITAVKRPWWQSNCYKALGQMLLTN
;
A
#
# COMPACT_ATOMS: atom_id res chain seq x y z
N MET A 1 10.30 -5.12 -8.56
CA MET A 1 11.10 -5.92 -9.51
C MET A 1 12.57 -5.55 -9.39
N ILE A 2 13.51 -6.42 -9.77
CA ILE A 2 14.94 -6.22 -9.50
C ILE A 2 15.56 -5.02 -10.23
N CYS A 3 15.21 -4.81 -11.50
CA CYS A 3 15.74 -3.71 -12.32
C CYS A 3 15.17 -2.32 -11.96
N ARG A 4 14.13 -2.27 -11.11
CA ARG A 4 13.52 -1.03 -10.59
C ARG A 4 12.81 -1.30 -9.27
N ASN A 5 13.60 -1.47 -8.20
CA ASN A 5 13.11 -1.82 -6.86
C ASN A 5 13.03 -0.57 -5.97
N LYS A 6 12.00 -0.48 -5.12
CA LYS A 6 11.88 0.57 -4.10
C LYS A 6 12.95 0.45 -3.02
N ASP A 7 13.38 -0.77 -2.72
CA ASP A 7 14.46 -1.05 -1.77
C ASP A 7 15.81 -1.07 -2.51
N LYS A 8 16.61 -0.02 -2.30
CA LYS A 8 17.95 0.11 -2.91
C LYS A 8 18.91 -1.02 -2.51
N LYS A 9 18.67 -1.72 -1.40
CA LYS A 9 19.51 -2.86 -0.98
C LYS A 9 19.18 -4.15 -1.71
N LYS A 10 18.00 -4.24 -2.33
CA LYS A 10 17.49 -5.44 -3.03
C LYS A 10 17.37 -5.26 -4.54
N GLY A 11 17.44 -4.03 -5.02
CA GLY A 11 17.37 -3.69 -6.45
C GLY A 11 18.73 -3.60 -7.09
N GLN A 12 18.78 -3.85 -8.39
CA GLN A 12 19.95 -3.69 -9.25
C GLN A 12 19.74 -2.52 -10.23
N GLN A 13 18.97 -1.48 -9.86
CA GLN A 13 18.50 -0.46 -10.81
C GLN A 13 19.65 0.32 -11.46
N ASP A 14 20.57 0.87 -10.67
CA ASP A 14 21.68 1.66 -11.20
C ASP A 14 22.64 0.75 -11.99
N THR A 15 22.96 -0.43 -11.44
CA THR A 15 23.74 -1.48 -12.12
C THR A 15 23.14 -1.87 -13.46
N TYR A 16 21.82 -2.06 -13.52
CA TYR A 16 21.06 -2.38 -14.72
C TYR A 16 21.16 -1.26 -15.75
N ASN A 17 20.92 -0.01 -15.35
CA ASN A 17 20.96 1.12 -16.28
C ASN A 17 22.35 1.25 -16.91
N TYR A 18 23.42 1.20 -16.11
CA TYR A 18 24.80 1.30 -16.61
C TYR A 18 25.16 0.11 -17.50
N TRP A 19 24.78 -1.10 -17.10
CA TRP A 19 25.10 -2.31 -17.87
C TRP A 19 24.36 -2.31 -19.21
N MET A 20 23.07 -1.98 -19.23
CA MET A 20 22.28 -1.92 -20.46
C MET A 20 22.78 -0.82 -21.41
N GLU A 21 23.09 0.36 -20.90
CA GLU A 21 23.64 1.46 -21.72
C GLU A 21 24.99 1.06 -22.35
N THR A 22 25.84 0.37 -21.60
CA THR A 22 27.15 -0.10 -22.08
C THR A 22 27.02 -1.20 -23.14
N ASN A 23 26.11 -2.17 -22.97
CA ASN A 23 26.04 -3.35 -23.84
C ASN A 23 25.06 -3.20 -25.01
N VAL A 24 24.01 -2.37 -24.86
CA VAL A 24 23.03 -2.09 -25.91
C VAL A 24 23.34 -0.78 -26.65
N GLY A 25 24.19 0.08 -26.07
CA GLY A 25 24.60 1.37 -26.66
C GLY A 25 23.55 2.49 -26.53
N VAL A 26 22.41 2.21 -25.89
CA VAL A 26 21.36 3.20 -25.60
C VAL A 26 20.83 3.02 -24.18
N HIS A 27 20.50 4.13 -23.52
CA HIS A 27 19.92 4.11 -22.19
C HIS A 27 18.46 3.61 -22.24
N ILE A 28 18.21 2.41 -21.69
CA ILE A 28 16.90 1.75 -21.65
C ILE A 28 16.42 1.68 -20.19
N PRO A 29 15.60 2.64 -19.72
CA PRO A 29 15.13 2.63 -18.35
C PRO A 29 14.04 1.57 -18.15
N PHE A 30 14.19 0.73 -17.13
CA PHE A 30 13.19 -0.30 -16.85
C PHE A 30 11.84 0.33 -16.42
N PRO A 31 10.67 -0.12 -16.90
CA PRO A 31 9.37 0.45 -16.53
C PRO A 31 9.04 0.36 -15.03
N ASP A 32 8.29 1.35 -14.51
CA ASP A 32 8.00 1.49 -13.06
C ASP A 32 6.88 0.58 -12.55
N VAL A 33 7.12 -0.73 -12.61
CA VAL A 33 6.20 -1.78 -12.14
C VAL A 33 5.95 -1.77 -10.63
N SER A 34 6.67 -0.94 -9.86
CA SER A 34 6.59 -0.89 -8.39
C SER A 34 5.49 0.05 -7.86
N ASN A 35 4.99 0.94 -8.72
CA ASN A 35 3.98 1.95 -8.39
C ASN A 35 2.62 1.66 -9.03
N THR A 36 2.36 0.39 -9.37
CA THR A 36 1.03 -0.14 -9.75
C THR A 36 0.36 0.61 -10.90
N ARG A 37 1.15 1.11 -11.86
CA ARG A 37 0.61 1.71 -13.08
C ARG A 37 0.31 0.58 -14.05
N TYR A 38 -0.96 0.32 -14.37
CA TYR A 38 -1.35 -0.84 -15.20
C TYR A 38 -0.54 -0.96 -16.51
N GLY A 39 -0.29 0.16 -17.20
CA GLY A 39 0.52 0.16 -18.42
C GLY A 39 2.02 -0.16 -18.23
N SER A 40 2.55 -0.02 -17.01
CA SER A 40 3.97 -0.30 -16.74
C SER A 40 4.32 -1.78 -16.77
N HIS A 41 3.36 -2.67 -16.48
CA HIS A 41 3.58 -4.12 -16.54
C HIS A 41 3.67 -4.60 -17.98
N GLY A 42 2.76 -4.16 -18.86
CA GLY A 42 2.83 -4.46 -20.28
C GLY A 42 4.10 -3.92 -20.95
N GLU A 43 4.51 -2.70 -20.59
CA GLU A 43 5.77 -2.11 -21.07
C GLU A 43 7.00 -2.87 -20.56
N ALA A 44 6.96 -3.34 -19.31
CA ALA A 44 8.04 -4.15 -18.73
C ALA A 44 8.16 -5.50 -19.46
N SER A 45 7.04 -6.17 -19.72
CA SER A 45 7.02 -7.39 -20.51
C SER A 45 7.56 -7.16 -21.92
N ALA A 46 7.12 -6.09 -22.60
CA ALA A 46 7.66 -5.71 -23.92
C ALA A 46 9.18 -5.48 -23.87
N THR A 47 9.67 -4.73 -22.89
CA THR A 47 11.11 -4.46 -22.71
C THR A 47 11.91 -5.74 -22.49
N ILE A 48 11.41 -6.65 -21.66
CA ILE A 48 12.06 -7.93 -21.39
C ILE A 48 12.11 -8.80 -22.65
N ILE A 49 11.02 -8.87 -23.41
CA ILE A 49 10.95 -9.70 -24.62
C ILE A 49 11.88 -9.16 -25.71
N VAL A 50 11.90 -7.86 -25.98
CA VAL A 50 12.77 -7.26 -27.00
C VAL A 50 14.26 -7.43 -26.66
N TYR A 51 14.63 -7.23 -25.40
CA TYR A 51 16.03 -7.27 -24.95
C TYR A 51 16.37 -8.55 -24.18
N ARG A 52 15.65 -9.65 -24.43
CA ARG A 52 15.71 -10.87 -23.61
C ARG A 52 17.12 -11.42 -23.44
N THR A 53 17.88 -11.50 -24.53
CA THR A 53 19.28 -11.96 -24.51
C THR A 53 20.16 -11.11 -23.60
N TYR A 54 20.04 -9.78 -23.71
CA TYR A 54 20.73 -8.84 -22.83
C TYR A 54 20.32 -8.97 -21.37
N PHE A 55 19.03 -9.25 -21.07
CA PHE A 55 18.61 -9.52 -19.69
C PHE A 55 19.22 -10.81 -19.13
N ILE A 56 19.39 -11.85 -19.95
CA ILE A 56 20.05 -13.10 -19.54
C ILE A 56 21.53 -12.84 -19.22
N GLU A 57 22.23 -12.15 -20.13
CA GLU A 57 23.64 -11.76 -19.94
C GLU A 57 23.84 -10.84 -18.73
N PHE A 58 22.94 -9.87 -18.54
CA PHE A 58 22.94 -8.99 -17.37
C PHE A 58 22.84 -9.80 -16.08
N MET A 59 21.90 -10.75 -16.00
CA MET A 59 21.73 -11.58 -14.82
C MET A 59 22.96 -12.46 -14.57
N TRP A 60 23.56 -12.98 -15.64
CA TRP A 60 24.82 -13.72 -15.53
C TRP A 60 25.94 -12.84 -14.96
N SER A 61 26.10 -11.60 -15.44
CA SER A 61 27.06 -10.63 -14.89
C SER A 61 26.80 -10.30 -13.41
N VAL A 62 25.54 -10.11 -13.01
CA VAL A 62 25.16 -9.87 -11.60
C VAL A 62 25.51 -11.07 -10.68
N ARG A 63 25.49 -12.30 -11.21
CA ARG A 63 25.86 -13.51 -10.47
C ARG A 63 27.35 -13.56 -10.17
N GLU A 64 28.18 -13.21 -11.15
CA GLU A 64 29.63 -13.36 -11.11
C GLU A 64 30.34 -12.24 -10.35
N THR A 65 29.76 -11.04 -10.36
CA THR A 65 30.34 -9.84 -9.74
C THR A 65 30.20 -9.79 -8.20
N LYS A 66 29.65 -10.84 -7.58
CA LYS A 66 29.45 -10.91 -6.12
C LYS A 66 30.59 -11.61 -5.42
N ASP A 67 30.92 -11.13 -4.21
CA ASP A 67 31.92 -11.75 -3.31
C ASP A 67 31.70 -13.26 -3.11
N LYS A 68 30.42 -13.66 -3.01
CA LYS A 68 30.01 -15.06 -3.10
C LYS A 68 29.20 -15.25 -4.37
N ILE A 69 29.76 -15.99 -5.31
CA ILE A 69 29.13 -16.32 -6.58
C ILE A 69 27.76 -16.99 -6.32
N GLY A 70 26.70 -16.42 -6.88
CA GLY A 70 25.35 -16.95 -6.76
C GLY A 70 24.24 -15.90 -6.86
N TYR A 71 23.02 -16.39 -6.99
CA TYR A 71 21.82 -15.56 -6.96
C TYR A 71 21.22 -15.49 -5.56
N THR A 72 20.72 -14.33 -5.19
CA THR A 72 19.69 -14.19 -4.14
C THR A 72 18.37 -14.80 -4.63
N ASN A 73 17.44 -15.10 -3.72
CA ASN A 73 16.16 -15.70 -4.10
C ASN A 73 15.40 -14.88 -5.16
N ILE A 74 15.43 -13.54 -5.07
CA ILE A 74 14.74 -12.67 -6.04
C ILE A 74 15.44 -12.65 -7.41
N GLU A 75 16.77 -12.67 -7.44
CA GLU A 75 17.56 -12.76 -8.68
C GLU A 75 17.36 -14.11 -9.36
N LYS A 76 17.35 -15.19 -8.58
CA LYS A 76 17.14 -16.54 -9.09
C LYS A 76 15.78 -16.65 -9.76
N ASN A 77 14.72 -16.17 -9.11
CA ASN A 77 13.38 -16.19 -9.69
C ASN A 77 13.30 -15.37 -10.98
N PHE A 78 13.94 -14.19 -11.00
CA PHE A 78 13.97 -13.36 -12.20
C PHE A 78 14.76 -14.03 -13.34
N ALA A 79 15.95 -14.56 -13.08
CA ALA A 79 16.75 -15.26 -14.09
C ALA A 79 16.01 -16.48 -14.66
N LEU A 80 15.39 -17.29 -13.79
CA LEU A 80 14.58 -18.44 -14.24
C LEU A 80 13.39 -18.00 -15.10
N SER A 81 12.73 -16.89 -14.76
CA SER A 81 11.58 -16.38 -15.52
C SER A 81 11.92 -15.94 -16.95
N LEU A 82 13.19 -15.61 -17.23
CA LEU A 82 13.63 -15.23 -18.58
C LEU A 82 13.68 -16.45 -19.51
N GLU A 83 13.80 -17.67 -18.98
CA GLU A 83 13.91 -18.92 -19.74
C GLU A 83 12.67 -19.80 -19.64
N ASP A 84 11.83 -19.57 -18.63
CA ASP A 84 10.61 -20.32 -18.39
C ASP A 84 9.55 -20.07 -19.49
N LYS A 85 9.18 -21.13 -20.24
CA LYS A 85 8.25 -21.03 -21.37
C LYS A 85 6.85 -20.52 -20.97
N PRO A 86 6.19 -21.03 -19.90
CA PRO A 86 4.93 -20.45 -19.42
C PRO A 86 5.02 -18.96 -19.09
N THR A 87 6.08 -18.54 -18.38
CA THR A 87 6.28 -17.13 -18.05
C THR A 87 6.50 -16.28 -19.32
N LEU A 88 7.21 -16.79 -20.32
CA LEU A 88 7.38 -16.12 -21.61
C LEU A 88 6.05 -15.99 -22.37
N VAL A 89 5.17 -16.99 -22.32
CA VAL A 89 3.82 -16.90 -22.90
C VAL A 89 3.01 -15.77 -22.26
N GLU A 90 3.03 -15.66 -20.94
CA GLU A 90 2.36 -14.57 -20.23
C GLU A 90 2.95 -13.20 -20.59
N MET A 91 4.28 -13.08 -20.64
CA MET A 91 4.95 -11.83 -21.00
C MET A 91 4.67 -11.43 -22.45
N CYS A 92 4.69 -12.36 -23.40
CA CYS A 92 4.32 -12.10 -24.80
C CYS A 92 2.86 -11.63 -24.89
N THR A 93 1.94 -12.28 -24.18
CA THR A 93 0.52 -11.90 -24.14
C THR A 93 0.33 -10.47 -23.59
N LEU A 94 0.99 -10.14 -22.48
CA LEU A 94 0.97 -8.80 -21.88
C LEU A 94 1.58 -7.74 -22.81
N ALA A 95 2.68 -8.06 -23.49
CA ALA A 95 3.35 -7.17 -24.42
C ALA A 95 2.46 -6.85 -25.64
N LEU A 96 1.85 -7.87 -26.24
CA LEU A 96 0.90 -7.73 -27.35
C LEU A 96 -0.30 -6.88 -26.95
N TYR A 97 -0.93 -7.19 -25.82
CA TYR A 97 -2.06 -6.40 -25.32
C TYR A 97 -1.65 -4.95 -24.97
N SER A 98 -0.42 -4.74 -24.51
CA SER A 98 0.10 -3.39 -24.22
C SER A 98 0.15 -2.53 -25.48
N ILE A 99 0.79 -3.03 -26.54
CA ILE A 99 0.98 -2.26 -27.78
C ILE A 99 -0.31 -2.16 -28.61
N ALA A 100 -1.13 -3.21 -28.64
CA ALA A 100 -2.32 -3.26 -29.51
C ALA A 100 -3.56 -2.63 -28.87
N VAL A 101 -3.67 -2.65 -27.54
CA VAL A 101 -4.88 -2.20 -26.82
C VAL A 101 -4.55 -1.10 -25.83
N SER A 102 -3.69 -1.36 -24.85
CA SER A 102 -3.54 -0.49 -23.68
C SER A 102 -2.97 0.88 -24.03
N ARG A 103 -1.91 0.92 -24.86
CA ARG A 103 -1.29 2.17 -25.32
C ARG A 103 -2.25 2.99 -26.21
N PRO A 104 -2.84 2.42 -27.27
CA PRO A 104 -3.87 3.11 -28.07
C PRO A 104 -5.07 3.59 -27.26
N PHE A 105 -5.54 2.78 -26.30
CA PHE A 105 -6.64 3.14 -25.41
C PHE A 105 -6.30 4.39 -24.60
N MET A 106 -5.14 4.40 -23.92
CA MET A 106 -4.73 5.56 -23.12
C MET A 106 -4.44 6.79 -23.98
N ALA A 107 -3.95 6.63 -25.20
CA ALA A 107 -3.77 7.75 -26.14
C ALA A 107 -5.12 8.40 -26.49
N MET A 108 -6.11 7.59 -26.87
CA MET A 108 -7.46 8.05 -27.20
C MET A 108 -8.20 8.69 -26.01
N VAL A 109 -8.12 8.06 -24.84
CA VAL A 109 -8.72 8.61 -23.61
C VAL A 109 -8.11 9.99 -23.29
N ARG A 110 -6.79 10.16 -23.42
CA ARG A 110 -6.12 11.45 -23.16
C ARG A 110 -6.39 12.52 -24.21
N GLN A 111 -6.67 12.14 -25.45
CA GLN A 111 -7.04 13.09 -26.51
C GLN A 111 -8.46 13.66 -26.31
N LYS A 112 -9.37 12.88 -25.75
CA LYS A 112 -10.74 13.34 -25.44
C LYS A 112 -10.75 13.99 -24.06
N GLN A 113 -11.19 15.25 -23.98
CA GLN A 113 -11.23 15.96 -22.70
C GLN A 113 -12.43 15.53 -21.82
N ASN A 114 -13.54 15.11 -22.44
CA ASN A 114 -14.73 14.63 -21.74
C ASN A 114 -14.88 13.10 -21.87
N ILE A 115 -15.03 12.41 -20.74
CA ILE A 115 -15.22 10.95 -20.71
C ILE A 115 -16.55 10.53 -21.32
N LEU A 116 -17.57 11.39 -21.30
CA LEU A 116 -18.91 11.10 -21.83
C LEU A 116 -18.91 10.89 -23.36
N ASP A 117 -17.89 11.40 -24.06
CA ASP A 117 -17.73 11.27 -25.50
C ASP A 117 -17.03 9.97 -25.92
N LEU A 118 -16.59 9.15 -24.95
CA LEU A 118 -15.84 7.92 -25.21
C LEU A 118 -16.71 6.69 -25.42
N GLU A 119 -18.04 6.79 -25.29
CA GLU A 119 -18.98 5.69 -25.50
C GLU A 119 -18.74 4.93 -26.83
N PRO A 120 -18.62 5.59 -28.02
CA PRO A 120 -18.36 4.88 -29.27
C PRO A 120 -17.01 4.18 -29.29
N PHE A 121 -16.02 4.75 -28.59
CA PHE A 121 -14.68 4.18 -28.50
C PHE A 121 -14.66 2.94 -27.60
N PHE A 122 -15.42 2.93 -26.51
CA PHE A 122 -15.58 1.75 -25.65
C PHE A 122 -16.25 0.59 -26.37
N LYS A 123 -17.27 0.88 -27.19
CA LYS A 123 -17.88 -0.13 -28.07
C LYS A 123 -16.87 -0.71 -29.05
N ARG A 124 -16.12 0.16 -29.76
CA ARG A 124 -15.04 -0.26 -30.67
C ARG A 124 -14.02 -1.17 -29.99
N LYS A 125 -13.66 -0.88 -28.72
CA LYS A 125 -12.75 -1.73 -27.94
C LYS A 125 -13.34 -3.12 -27.69
N VAL A 126 -14.62 -3.23 -27.30
CA VAL A 126 -15.27 -4.52 -27.06
C VAL A 126 -15.34 -5.35 -28.35
N ASP A 127 -15.69 -4.71 -29.47
CA ASP A 127 -15.73 -5.35 -30.79
C ASP A 127 -14.33 -5.83 -31.22
N PHE A 128 -13.31 -4.99 -31.01
CA PHE A 128 -11.92 -5.34 -31.29
C PHE A 128 -11.43 -6.52 -30.45
N LEU A 129 -11.70 -6.53 -29.13
CA LEU A 129 -11.32 -7.65 -28.27
C LEU A 129 -12.05 -8.94 -28.68
N THR A 130 -13.30 -8.86 -29.10
CA THR A 130 -14.05 -10.03 -29.60
C THR A 130 -13.39 -10.59 -30.87
N LYS A 131 -12.98 -9.73 -31.80
CA LYS A 131 -12.25 -10.13 -33.01
C LYS A 131 -10.95 -10.88 -32.69
N ILE A 132 -10.18 -10.41 -31.71
CA ILE A 132 -8.93 -11.07 -31.29
C ILE A 132 -9.21 -12.38 -30.53
N GLU A 133 -10.28 -12.46 -29.75
CA GLU A 133 -10.70 -13.71 -29.09
C GLU A 133 -11.07 -14.80 -30.10
N ASP A 134 -11.75 -14.42 -31.18
CA ASP A 134 -12.16 -15.33 -32.25
C ASP A 134 -10.97 -15.76 -33.12
N ASN A 135 -10.01 -14.86 -33.35
CA ASN A 135 -8.82 -15.13 -34.14
C ASN A 135 -7.54 -14.54 -33.51
N PRO A 136 -6.92 -15.24 -32.53
CA PRO A 136 -5.70 -14.76 -31.86
C PRO A 136 -4.48 -14.68 -32.78
N THR A 137 -4.50 -15.39 -33.92
CA THR A 137 -3.41 -15.37 -34.91
C THR A 137 -3.14 -13.99 -35.48
N ILE A 138 -4.09 -13.06 -35.34
CA ILE A 138 -3.95 -11.65 -35.73
C ILE A 138 -2.72 -11.00 -35.09
N TRP A 139 -2.37 -11.40 -33.86
CA TRP A 139 -1.20 -10.86 -33.16
C TRP A 139 0.05 -11.73 -33.28
N THR A 140 -0.10 -13.04 -33.47
CA THR A 140 1.02 -13.99 -33.42
C THR A 140 1.60 -14.33 -34.79
N THR A 141 0.91 -14.00 -35.89
CA THR A 141 1.37 -14.25 -37.26
C THR A 141 1.68 -12.96 -38.03
N GLU A 142 2.46 -13.07 -39.11
CA GLU A 142 2.79 -11.96 -40.02
C GLU A 142 1.69 -11.73 -41.07
N GLY A 143 1.65 -10.51 -41.63
CA GLY A 143 0.83 -10.20 -42.81
C GLY A 143 -0.53 -9.55 -42.55
N GLN A 144 -0.95 -9.38 -41.28
CA GLN A 144 -2.19 -8.68 -40.97
C GLN A 144 -2.02 -7.16 -41.03
N PRO A 145 -2.98 -6.42 -41.64
CA PRO A 145 -2.91 -4.96 -41.69
C PRO A 145 -3.06 -4.35 -40.29
N HIS A 146 -2.37 -3.23 -40.04
CA HIS A 146 -2.42 -2.54 -38.74
C HIS A 146 -3.84 -2.11 -38.33
N SER A 147 -4.70 -1.84 -39.30
CA SER A 147 -6.13 -1.53 -39.12
C SER A 147 -6.90 -2.64 -38.43
N GLU A 148 -6.41 -3.88 -38.53
CA GLU A 148 -7.03 -5.07 -37.98
C GLU A 148 -6.36 -5.58 -36.72
N ALA A 149 -5.09 -5.23 -36.51
CA ALA A 149 -4.26 -5.73 -35.41
C ALA A 149 -4.10 -4.73 -34.24
N SER A 150 -4.52 -3.46 -34.40
CA SER A 150 -4.46 -2.42 -33.36
C SER A 150 -5.82 -1.79 -33.10
N LEU A 151 -6.09 -1.43 -31.84
CA LEU A 151 -7.32 -0.74 -31.44
C LEU A 151 -7.45 0.66 -32.07
N SER A 152 -6.34 1.39 -32.27
CA SER A 152 -6.39 2.68 -32.99
C SER A 152 -6.63 2.47 -34.49
N GLY A 153 -6.12 1.36 -35.03
CA GLY A 153 -6.06 1.07 -36.46
C GLY A 153 -5.00 1.87 -37.21
N GLU A 154 -4.17 2.64 -36.50
CA GLU A 154 -3.06 3.42 -37.03
C GLU A 154 -1.83 2.54 -37.29
N GLU A 155 -0.86 3.06 -38.05
CA GLU A 155 0.42 2.40 -38.27
C GLU A 155 1.18 2.15 -36.97
N TRP A 156 1.91 1.04 -36.92
CA TRP A 156 2.72 0.68 -35.76
C TRP A 156 3.93 1.60 -35.63
N ASP A 157 4.14 2.17 -34.44
CA ASP A 157 5.36 2.88 -34.13
C ASP A 157 6.58 1.93 -34.10
N ALA A 158 7.78 2.50 -34.26
CA ALA A 158 9.03 1.73 -34.33
C ALA A 158 9.27 0.80 -33.13
N TRP A 159 8.79 1.17 -31.93
CA TRP A 159 8.90 0.32 -30.75
C TRP A 159 7.91 -0.85 -30.82
N SER A 160 6.65 -0.58 -31.19
CA SER A 160 5.64 -1.63 -31.36
C SER A 160 6.04 -2.67 -32.42
N LEU A 161 6.68 -2.24 -33.52
CA LEU A 161 7.24 -3.16 -34.53
C LEU A 161 8.32 -4.08 -33.94
N LYS A 162 9.24 -3.55 -33.13
CA LYS A 162 10.27 -4.37 -32.44
C LYS A 162 9.65 -5.40 -31.50
N VAL A 163 8.59 -5.02 -30.78
CA VAL A 163 7.87 -5.92 -29.89
C VAL A 163 7.18 -7.04 -30.67
N LEU A 164 6.50 -6.71 -31.77
CA LEU A 164 5.86 -7.70 -32.64
C LEU A 164 6.86 -8.69 -33.21
N ASP A 165 8.00 -8.21 -33.72
CA ASP A 165 9.06 -9.05 -34.27
C ASP A 165 9.66 -10.01 -33.22
N ALA A 166 9.96 -9.48 -32.02
CA ALA A 166 10.48 -10.28 -30.91
C ALA A 166 9.47 -11.35 -30.44
N VAL A 167 8.18 -10.98 -30.32
CA VAL A 167 7.12 -11.91 -29.92
C VAL A 167 6.91 -12.99 -31.00
N ARG A 168 6.88 -12.62 -32.29
CA ARG A 168 6.72 -13.58 -33.40
C ARG A 168 7.90 -14.54 -33.52
N THR A 169 9.11 -14.05 -33.25
CA THR A 169 10.29 -14.89 -33.18
C THR A 169 10.16 -15.94 -32.07
N LEU A 170 9.70 -15.54 -30.88
CA LEU A 170 9.45 -16.46 -29.76
C LEU A 170 8.23 -17.36 -29.99
N ALA A 171 7.21 -16.89 -30.69
CA ALA A 171 5.98 -17.65 -30.94
C ALA A 171 6.25 -19.00 -31.63
N LYS A 172 7.33 -19.09 -32.43
CA LYS A 172 7.79 -20.34 -33.06
C LYS A 172 8.09 -21.45 -32.04
N ASP A 173 8.53 -21.08 -30.83
CA ASP A 173 8.91 -22.00 -29.75
C ASP A 173 7.86 -22.11 -28.63
N LEU A 174 6.76 -21.34 -28.74
CA LEU A 174 5.71 -21.21 -27.72
C LEU A 174 4.35 -21.70 -28.27
N SER A 175 4.11 -23.02 -28.19
CA SER A 175 2.94 -23.69 -28.77
C SER A 175 1.57 -23.22 -28.25
N ASN A 176 1.52 -22.59 -27.07
CA ASN A 176 0.26 -22.23 -26.39
C ASN A 176 0.00 -20.71 -26.37
N LEU A 177 0.75 -19.93 -27.15
CA LEU A 177 0.63 -18.46 -27.12
C LEU A 177 -0.76 -17.98 -27.57
N ASP A 178 -1.33 -18.59 -28.61
CA ASP A 178 -2.65 -18.21 -29.13
C ASP A 178 -3.77 -18.46 -28.11
N ASP A 179 -3.70 -19.58 -27.39
CA ASP A 179 -4.66 -19.92 -26.33
C ASP A 179 -4.55 -18.95 -25.15
N ALA A 180 -3.33 -18.55 -24.79
CA ALA A 180 -3.09 -17.56 -23.74
C ALA A 180 -3.62 -16.17 -24.13
N VAL A 181 -3.38 -15.74 -25.37
CA VAL A 181 -3.93 -14.49 -25.92
C VAL A 181 -5.46 -14.52 -25.86
N LYS A 182 -6.08 -15.61 -26.32
CA LYS A 182 -7.54 -15.78 -26.28
C LYS A 182 -8.09 -15.71 -24.86
N ALA A 183 -7.50 -16.45 -23.92
CA ALA A 183 -7.93 -16.47 -22.52
C ALA A 183 -7.77 -15.08 -21.86
N PHE A 184 -6.64 -14.41 -22.11
CA PHE A 184 -6.37 -13.07 -21.58
C PHE A 184 -7.34 -12.03 -22.13
N VAL A 185 -7.56 -12.02 -23.45
CA VAL A 185 -8.46 -11.08 -24.12
C VAL A 185 -9.90 -11.27 -23.67
N ARG A 186 -10.36 -12.52 -23.50
CA ARG A 186 -11.66 -12.82 -22.90
C ARG A 186 -11.78 -12.22 -21.51
N GLY A 187 -10.81 -12.49 -20.63
CA GLY A 187 -10.79 -11.94 -19.27
C GLY A 187 -10.76 -10.41 -19.24
N ALA A 188 -9.97 -9.79 -20.12
CA ALA A 188 -9.88 -8.34 -20.25
C ALA A 188 -11.21 -7.72 -20.75
N ARG A 189 -11.89 -8.38 -21.70
CA ARG A 189 -13.20 -7.96 -22.21
C ARG A 189 -14.27 -8.06 -21.12
N THR A 190 -14.38 -9.22 -20.45
CA THR A 190 -15.31 -9.44 -19.33
C THR A 190 -15.10 -8.41 -18.24
N ALA A 191 -13.86 -8.22 -17.78
CA ALA A 191 -13.55 -7.25 -16.75
C ALA A 191 -13.92 -5.82 -17.16
N PHE A 192 -13.69 -5.43 -18.42
CA PHE A 192 -14.04 -4.10 -18.92
C PHE A 192 -15.56 -3.89 -18.97
N VAL A 193 -16.30 -4.88 -19.48
CA VAL A 193 -17.77 -4.80 -19.64
C VAL A 193 -18.51 -4.87 -18.31
N GLU A 194 -18.07 -5.72 -17.39
CA GLU A 194 -18.76 -5.97 -16.13
C GLU A 194 -18.36 -5.01 -15.00
N ASN A 195 -17.15 -4.44 -15.02
CA ASN A 195 -16.67 -3.62 -13.90
C ASN A 195 -16.40 -2.15 -14.25
N PHE A 196 -16.16 -1.80 -15.52
CA PHE A 196 -15.63 -0.47 -15.89
C PHE A 196 -16.50 0.33 -16.87
N SER A 197 -17.48 -0.29 -17.52
CA SER A 197 -18.30 0.37 -18.56
C SER A 197 -19.81 0.20 -18.34
N ASP A 198 -20.21 -0.15 -17.12
CA ASP A 198 -21.61 -0.31 -16.72
C ASP A 198 -22.46 0.94 -17.03
N GLU A 199 -21.91 2.13 -16.77
CA GLU A 199 -22.55 3.42 -17.03
C GLU A 199 -22.73 3.72 -18.53
N PHE A 200 -21.91 3.08 -19.37
CA PHE A 200 -21.89 3.22 -20.83
C PHE A 200 -22.66 2.09 -21.55
N LYS A 201 -23.37 1.23 -20.81
CA LYS A 201 -24.19 0.17 -21.41
C LYS A 201 -25.34 0.76 -22.24
N PRO A 202 -25.74 0.10 -23.34
CA PRO A 202 -26.91 0.51 -24.12
C PRO A 202 -28.14 0.63 -23.23
N GLY A 203 -28.77 1.81 -23.20
CA GLY A 203 -29.94 2.10 -22.37
C GLY A 203 -29.62 2.61 -20.96
N GLY A 204 -28.35 2.79 -20.58
CA GLY A 204 -27.92 3.48 -19.35
C GLY A 204 -28.12 4.99 -19.40
N GLU A 205 -27.95 5.68 -18.27
CA GLU A 205 -28.24 7.13 -18.14
C GLU A 205 -27.41 7.98 -19.11
N ILE A 206 -26.12 7.67 -19.32
CA ILE A 206 -25.24 8.39 -20.25
C ILE A 206 -25.73 8.24 -21.71
N SER A 207 -26.18 7.04 -22.10
CA SER A 207 -26.69 6.77 -23.45
C SER A 207 -28.00 7.50 -23.77
N ARG A 208 -28.75 7.93 -22.74
CA ARG A 208 -30.00 8.68 -22.87
C ARG A 208 -29.79 10.20 -22.92
N MET A 209 -28.60 10.69 -22.55
CA MET A 209 -28.30 12.13 -22.57
C MET A 209 -28.20 12.65 -24.00
N SER A 210 -28.85 13.79 -24.25
CA SER A 210 -28.70 14.53 -25.50
C SER A 210 -27.28 15.10 -25.66
N PRO A 211 -26.83 15.40 -26.89
CA PRO A 211 -25.54 16.06 -27.12
C PRO A 211 -25.39 17.39 -26.37
N GLU A 212 -26.49 18.12 -26.21
CA GLU A 212 -26.55 19.39 -25.46
C GLU A 212 -26.33 19.19 -23.95
N GLU A 213 -26.90 18.13 -23.38
CA GLU A 213 -26.67 17.75 -21.97
C GLU A 213 -25.24 17.25 -21.75
N ARG A 214 -24.69 16.45 -22.66
CA ARG A 214 -23.29 15.98 -22.60
C ARG A 214 -22.28 17.12 -22.65
N ALA A 215 -22.55 18.17 -23.45
CA ALA A 215 -21.72 19.36 -23.51
C ALA A 215 -21.77 20.20 -22.21
N LYS A 216 -22.87 20.13 -21.46
CA LYS A 216 -23.05 20.85 -20.19
C LYS A 216 -22.30 20.19 -19.03
N TYR A 217 -22.16 18.87 -19.04
CA TYR A 217 -21.49 18.10 -17.98
C TYR A 217 -20.09 17.67 -18.42
N PHE A 218 -19.07 18.38 -17.93
CA PHE A 218 -17.67 18.07 -18.20
C PHE A 218 -17.10 17.13 -17.13
N PHE A 219 -16.71 15.92 -17.52
CA PHE A 219 -15.95 15.01 -16.68
C PHE A 219 -14.63 14.67 -17.35
N ALA A 220 -13.52 15.06 -16.72
CA ALA A 220 -12.19 14.80 -17.26
C ALA A 220 -12.00 13.29 -17.52
N SER A 221 -11.51 12.96 -18.70
CA SER A 221 -11.25 11.58 -19.12
C SER A 221 -10.16 10.87 -18.33
N THR A 222 -9.27 11.62 -17.66
CA THR A 222 -8.27 11.10 -16.74
C THR A 222 -8.29 11.83 -15.41
N ASN A 223 -7.83 11.14 -14.36
CA ASN A 223 -7.65 11.72 -13.04
C ASN A 223 -6.38 12.60 -12.93
N ASP A 224 -5.69 12.88 -14.06
CA ASP A 224 -4.40 13.57 -14.08
C ASP A 224 -4.51 15.02 -13.54
N ILE A 225 -5.66 15.67 -13.73
CA ILE A 225 -5.97 17.00 -13.15
C ILE A 225 -5.98 16.92 -11.60
N ASN A 226 -6.38 15.77 -11.04
CA ASN A 226 -6.42 15.54 -9.60
C ASN A 226 -5.08 15.02 -9.03
N GLU A 227 -4.07 14.67 -9.86
CA GLU A 227 -2.75 14.24 -9.37
C GLU A 227 -1.89 15.40 -8.79
N GLY A 228 -2.33 16.65 -8.96
CA GLY A 228 -1.80 17.85 -8.29
C GLY A 228 -0.38 18.27 -8.71
N ALA A 229 0.02 19.50 -8.36
CA ALA A 229 1.33 20.07 -8.70
C ALA A 229 2.53 19.24 -8.22
N LEU A 230 2.36 18.50 -7.11
CA LEU A 230 3.37 17.59 -6.57
C LEU A 230 3.54 16.33 -7.44
N GLY A 231 2.46 15.82 -8.05
CA GLY A 231 2.52 14.73 -9.02
C GLY A 231 3.28 15.15 -10.28
N SER A 232 2.98 16.34 -10.80
CA SER A 232 3.67 16.93 -11.95
C SER A 232 5.17 17.15 -11.69
N TRP A 233 5.54 17.65 -10.51
CA TRP A 233 6.94 17.76 -10.09
C TRP A 233 7.64 16.40 -10.10
N ARG A 234 7.00 15.37 -9.54
CA ARG A 234 7.61 14.03 -9.40
C ARG A 234 7.85 13.39 -10.75
N LEU A 235 6.96 13.62 -11.71
CA LEU A 235 7.13 13.15 -13.08
C LEU A 235 8.22 13.92 -13.82
N ALA A 236 8.29 15.24 -13.64
CA ALA A 236 9.31 16.08 -14.25
C ALA A 236 10.72 15.70 -13.76
N GLN A 237 10.93 15.52 -12.46
CA GLN A 237 12.23 15.11 -11.93
C GLN A 237 12.66 13.70 -12.34
N ARG A 238 11.71 12.81 -12.64
CA ARG A 238 12.04 11.51 -13.23
C ARG A 238 12.55 11.63 -14.68
N ARG A 239 12.07 12.62 -15.43
CA ARG A 239 12.45 12.84 -16.83
C ARG A 239 13.66 13.77 -16.97
N ARG A 240 13.80 14.73 -16.06
CA ARG A 240 14.83 15.78 -16.04
C ARG A 240 15.42 15.88 -14.64
N ALA A 241 16.26 14.92 -14.28
CA ALA A 241 16.81 14.80 -12.93
C ALA A 241 17.67 16.00 -12.50
N ALA A 242 18.32 16.66 -13.47
CA ALA A 242 19.12 17.86 -13.23
C ALA A 242 18.28 19.16 -13.19
N GLU A 243 16.99 19.10 -13.50
CA GLU A 243 16.13 20.29 -13.47
C GLU A 243 15.90 20.75 -12.03
N THR A 244 16.25 22.02 -11.76
CA THR A 244 16.04 22.63 -10.46
C THR A 244 14.54 22.87 -10.23
N LEU A 245 14.11 22.84 -8.97
CA LEU A 245 12.73 23.16 -8.59
C LEU A 245 12.31 24.55 -9.12
N HIS A 246 13.24 25.51 -9.11
CA HIS A 246 13.01 26.85 -9.63
C HIS A 246 12.68 26.82 -11.13
N LYS A 247 13.51 26.15 -11.94
CA LYS A 247 13.27 25.99 -13.39
C LYS A 247 11.97 25.25 -13.68
N PHE A 248 11.69 24.17 -12.94
CA PHE A 248 10.43 23.43 -13.06
C PHE A 248 9.22 24.33 -12.77
N ASN A 249 9.24 25.08 -11.67
CA ASN A 249 8.13 25.96 -11.30
C ASN A 249 7.93 27.08 -12.33
N SER A 250 9.01 27.66 -12.86
CA SER A 250 8.92 28.70 -13.89
C SER A 250 8.32 28.15 -15.20
N SER A 251 8.77 26.98 -15.65
CA SER A 251 8.22 26.31 -16.85
C SER A 251 6.77 25.88 -16.65
N PHE A 252 6.43 25.33 -15.48
CA PHE A 252 5.08 24.89 -15.15
C PHE A 252 4.10 26.06 -15.05
N LYS A 253 4.52 27.20 -14.46
CA LYS A 253 3.72 28.43 -14.45
C LYS A 253 3.55 29.00 -15.85
N ALA A 254 4.61 29.00 -16.67
CA ALA A 254 4.53 29.47 -18.04
C ALA A 254 3.50 28.69 -18.86
N SER A 255 3.46 27.36 -18.69
CA SER A 255 2.49 26.50 -19.39
C SER A 255 1.05 26.67 -18.92
N GLN A 256 0.82 27.07 -17.66
CA GLN A 256 -0.54 27.29 -17.14
C GLN A 256 -1.08 28.68 -17.45
N ASN A 257 -0.20 29.67 -17.59
CA ASN A 257 -0.59 31.07 -17.76
C ASN A 257 -0.56 31.54 -19.23
N ASN A 258 -0.50 30.62 -20.21
CA ASN A 258 -0.30 30.93 -21.63
C ASN A 258 0.80 31.98 -21.87
N THR A 259 1.87 31.92 -21.08
CA THR A 259 2.91 32.96 -21.08
C THR A 259 3.62 33.03 -22.42
N GLU A 260 3.69 31.91 -23.17
CA GLU A 260 4.28 31.86 -24.50
C GLU A 260 3.47 32.64 -25.55
N ASP A 261 2.14 32.56 -25.50
CA ASP A 261 1.26 33.35 -26.38
C ASP A 261 1.31 34.84 -26.03
N PHE A 262 1.39 35.16 -24.73
CA PHE A 262 1.59 36.53 -24.26
C PHE A 262 2.92 37.12 -24.75
N ILE A 263 4.01 36.36 -24.61
CA ILE A 263 5.34 36.72 -25.14
C ILE A 263 5.26 37.00 -26.64
N ARG A 264 4.63 36.12 -27.42
CA ARG A 264 4.47 36.30 -28.88
C ARG A 264 3.61 37.51 -29.26
N ALA A 265 2.64 37.87 -28.43
CA ALA A 265 1.73 38.99 -28.69
C ALA A 265 2.31 40.35 -28.29
N VAL A 266 3.17 40.39 -27.27
CA VAL A 266 3.65 41.64 -26.65
C VAL A 266 5.10 41.97 -27.01
N LEU A 267 5.93 40.96 -27.25
CA LEU A 267 7.35 41.15 -27.55
C LEU A 267 7.53 41.03 -29.07
N THR A 268 7.54 42.17 -29.74
CA THR A 268 7.61 42.26 -31.21
C THR A 268 8.96 42.75 -31.72
N GLU A 269 9.83 43.25 -30.84
CA GLU A 269 11.12 43.85 -31.20
C GLU A 269 12.32 43.03 -30.70
N GLU A 270 13.43 43.06 -31.45
CA GLU A 270 14.66 42.35 -31.10
C GLU A 270 15.31 42.88 -29.80
N SER A 271 15.05 44.15 -29.47
CA SER A 271 15.45 44.83 -28.22
C SER A 271 14.90 44.15 -26.97
N ASP A 272 13.65 43.67 -27.03
CA ASP A 272 12.96 42.98 -25.94
C ASP A 272 13.59 41.61 -25.64
N GLU A 273 13.95 40.87 -26.69
CA GLU A 273 14.66 39.59 -26.54
C GLU A 273 16.04 39.77 -25.92
N VAL A 274 16.76 40.83 -26.32
CA VAL A 274 18.09 41.16 -25.77
C VAL A 274 17.98 41.51 -24.28
N TYR A 275 16.95 42.28 -23.89
CA TYR A 275 16.68 42.61 -22.49
C TYR A 275 16.37 41.35 -21.65
N LEU A 276 15.47 40.48 -22.12
CA LEU A 276 15.13 39.24 -21.42
C LEU A 276 16.32 38.29 -21.27
N ARG A 277 17.18 38.17 -22.30
CA ARG A 277 18.41 37.37 -22.22
C ARG A 277 19.40 37.95 -21.21
N LYS A 278 19.46 39.28 -21.07
CA LYS A 278 20.30 39.95 -20.07
C LYS A 278 19.80 39.69 -18.64
N GLU A 279 18.51 39.85 -18.39
CA GLU A 279 17.89 39.58 -17.08
C GLU A 279 17.99 38.10 -16.69
N ALA A 280 17.79 37.18 -17.65
CA ALA A 280 17.96 35.74 -17.41
C ALA A 280 19.39 35.38 -17.00
N ARG A 281 20.41 35.97 -17.64
CA ARG A 281 21.82 35.77 -17.26
C ARG A 281 22.13 36.33 -15.87
N ALA A 282 21.62 37.52 -15.54
CA ALA A 282 21.79 38.10 -14.21
C ALA A 282 21.15 37.21 -13.12
N LEU A 283 20.00 36.60 -13.41
CA LEU A 283 19.36 35.62 -12.52
C LEU A 283 20.16 34.31 -12.41
N ASP A 284 20.71 33.78 -13.50
CA ASP A 284 21.55 32.58 -13.44
C ASP A 284 22.87 32.83 -12.67
N GLU A 285 23.46 34.02 -12.80
CA GLU A 285 24.65 34.46 -12.07
C GLU A 285 24.38 34.72 -10.57
N SER A 286 23.12 34.94 -10.18
CA SER A 286 22.74 35.26 -8.78
C SER A 286 22.95 34.11 -7.78
N GLY A 287 23.21 32.88 -8.24
CA GLY A 287 23.61 31.76 -7.36
C GLY A 287 22.54 31.24 -6.39
N VAL A 288 21.30 31.75 -6.45
CA VAL A 288 20.20 31.45 -5.51
C VAL A 288 19.97 29.94 -5.32
N ALA A 289 20.13 29.14 -6.38
CA ALA A 289 20.00 27.68 -6.30
C ALA A 289 21.15 26.99 -5.56
N ALA A 290 22.36 27.57 -5.55
CA ALA A 290 23.52 27.05 -4.81
C ALA A 290 23.38 27.36 -3.31
N GLU A 291 22.96 28.58 -2.98
CA GLU A 291 22.69 29.01 -1.60
C GLU A 291 21.61 28.13 -0.94
N LEU A 292 20.49 27.89 -1.64
CA LEU A 292 19.44 26.96 -1.21
C LEU A 292 19.96 25.52 -0.96
N ARG A 293 20.88 25.02 -1.79
CA ARG A 293 21.49 23.69 -1.61
C ARG A 293 22.39 23.63 -0.38
N GLU A 294 23.14 24.70 -0.11
CA GLU A 294 24.01 24.79 1.06
C GLU A 294 23.20 24.85 2.36
N GLU A 295 22.15 25.68 2.41
CA GLU A 295 21.21 25.75 3.54
C GLU A 295 20.53 24.41 3.79
N GLN A 296 20.09 23.73 2.72
CA GLN A 296 19.49 22.41 2.78
C GLN A 296 20.44 21.39 3.40
N THR A 297 21.69 21.39 2.95
CA THR A 297 22.74 20.47 3.44
C THR A 297 23.07 20.75 4.90
N LEU A 298 23.16 22.02 5.30
CA LEU A 298 23.45 22.42 6.67
C LEU A 298 22.34 21.99 7.65
N ALA A 299 21.07 22.20 7.29
CA ALA A 299 19.99 21.78 8.19
C ALA A 299 19.76 20.25 8.18
N ASN A 300 20.08 19.56 7.08
CA ASN A 300 20.12 18.09 7.07
C ASN A 300 21.18 17.54 8.04
N ARG A 301 22.39 18.13 8.08
CA ARG A 301 23.44 17.75 9.05
C ARG A 301 23.00 18.00 10.49
N LYS A 302 22.44 19.18 10.79
CA LYS A 302 21.90 19.51 12.12
C LYS A 302 20.83 18.51 12.58
N LYS A 303 19.89 18.16 11.68
CA LYS A 303 18.84 17.17 11.98
C LYS A 303 19.42 15.77 12.20
N ALA A 304 20.45 15.36 11.47
CA ALA A 304 21.13 14.09 11.66
C ALA A 304 21.85 14.01 13.01
N GLU A 305 22.50 15.09 13.45
CA GLU A 305 23.12 15.20 14.78
C GLU A 305 22.07 15.16 15.90
N GLU A 306 20.97 15.89 15.75
CA GLU A 306 19.86 15.88 16.70
C GLU A 306 19.26 14.46 16.85
N ASN A 307 19.05 13.76 15.73
CA ASN A 307 18.54 12.39 15.74
C ASN A 307 19.52 11.42 16.43
N ARG A 308 20.84 11.57 16.19
CA ARG A 308 21.86 10.75 16.87
C ARG A 308 21.86 10.99 18.39
N ARG A 309 21.73 12.26 18.83
CA ARG A 309 21.61 12.59 20.25
C ARG A 309 20.35 12.00 20.88
N LYS A 310 19.21 12.08 20.20
CA LYS A 310 17.94 11.49 20.66
C LYS A 310 18.03 9.97 20.79
N GLU A 311 18.69 9.30 19.84
CA GLU A 311 18.84 7.84 19.89
C GLU A 311 19.76 7.39 21.03
N ASN A 312 20.92 8.04 21.21
CA ASN A 312 21.81 7.74 22.33
C ASN A 312 21.09 7.96 23.68
N ALA A 313 20.39 9.09 23.84
CA ALA A 313 19.59 9.36 25.03
C ALA A 313 18.46 8.33 25.25
N ARG A 314 17.89 7.78 24.17
CA ARG A 314 16.88 6.71 24.25
C ARG A 314 17.50 5.42 24.78
N VAL A 315 18.67 5.04 24.27
CA VAL A 315 19.39 3.83 24.71
C VAL A 315 19.79 3.95 26.17
N ASP A 316 20.34 5.08 26.60
CA ASP A 316 20.71 5.31 28.00
C ASP A 316 19.48 5.25 28.93
N ARG A 317 18.36 5.87 28.54
CA ARG A 317 17.10 5.81 29.29
C ARG A 317 16.56 4.39 29.44
N LEU A 318 16.64 3.58 28.39
CA LEU A 318 16.17 2.19 28.44
C LEU A 318 17.00 1.38 29.45
N LYS A 319 18.33 1.53 29.40
CA LYS A 319 19.24 0.86 30.32
C LYS A 319 18.99 1.28 31.77
N SER A 320 18.86 2.59 32.03
CA SER A 320 18.52 3.09 33.37
C SER A 320 17.15 2.62 33.86
N LYS A 321 16.16 2.46 32.96
CA LYS A 321 14.84 1.92 33.32
C LYS A 321 14.94 0.45 33.74
N GLU A 322 15.71 -0.35 33.01
CA GLU A 322 15.93 -1.77 33.32
C GLU A 322 16.65 -1.97 34.67
N ASP A 323 17.67 -1.15 34.94
CA ASP A 323 18.36 -1.13 36.24
C ASP A 323 17.41 -0.75 37.38
N ALA A 324 16.54 0.24 37.17
CA ALA A 324 15.56 0.68 38.16
C ALA A 324 14.48 -0.38 38.45
N ILE A 325 13.97 -1.06 37.43
CA ILE A 325 13.01 -2.19 37.58
C ILE A 325 13.66 -3.32 38.38
N THR A 326 14.91 -3.68 38.06
CA THR A 326 15.67 -4.71 38.77
C THR A 326 15.92 -4.37 40.25
N GLN A 327 16.08 -3.09 40.57
CA GLN A 327 16.23 -2.64 41.95
C GLN A 327 14.87 -2.64 42.69
N MET A 328 13.80 -2.22 42.03
CA MET A 328 12.45 -2.17 42.61
C MET A 328 11.88 -3.55 42.93
N SER A 329 12.19 -4.58 42.13
CA SER A 329 11.76 -5.96 42.40
C SER A 329 12.18 -6.48 43.78
N LYS A 330 13.24 -5.91 44.36
CA LYS A 330 13.76 -6.27 45.69
C LYS A 330 13.04 -5.57 46.84
N ASN A 331 12.32 -4.47 46.57
CA ASN A 331 11.74 -3.56 47.56
C ASN A 331 10.24 -3.30 47.32
N LEU A 332 9.49 -4.32 46.91
CA LEU A 332 8.04 -4.20 46.70
C LEU A 332 7.29 -4.04 48.02
N VAL A 333 6.34 -3.11 48.05
CA VAL A 333 5.42 -2.92 49.18
C VAL A 333 4.03 -3.36 48.72
N LEU A 334 3.54 -4.47 49.27
CA LEU A 334 2.26 -5.07 48.85
C LEU A 334 1.14 -4.88 49.88
N GLU A 335 1.45 -4.37 51.07
CA GLU A 335 0.47 -4.19 52.15
C GLU A 335 -0.26 -2.84 52.00
N ALA A 336 -1.60 -2.87 51.93
CA ALA A 336 -2.44 -1.70 51.66
C ALA A 336 -2.14 -0.48 52.56
N HIS A 337 -1.98 -0.69 53.87
CA HIS A 337 -1.73 0.39 54.82
C HIS A 337 -0.32 1.03 54.70
N LEU A 338 0.61 0.35 54.02
CA LEU A 338 1.93 0.87 53.70
C LEU A 338 1.94 1.57 52.34
N ILE A 339 1.13 1.09 51.39
CA ILE A 339 0.92 1.73 50.08
C ILE A 339 0.36 3.15 50.25
N ASP A 340 -0.60 3.34 51.15
CA ASP A 340 -1.19 4.66 51.45
C ASP A 340 -0.18 5.68 52.01
N ARG A 341 0.97 5.21 52.49
CA ARG A 341 2.05 6.05 53.05
C ARG A 341 3.14 6.36 52.03
N LEU A 342 3.12 5.74 50.85
CA LEU A 342 4.10 5.96 49.81
C LEU A 342 3.91 7.34 49.19
N LYS A 343 5.03 7.96 48.83
CA LYS A 343 4.98 9.18 48.02
C LYS A 343 4.69 8.84 46.57
N ALA A 344 4.19 9.82 45.82
CA ALA A 344 3.78 9.63 44.42
C ALA A 344 4.91 9.07 43.53
N ASP A 345 6.17 9.43 43.78
CA ASP A 345 7.32 8.91 43.04
C ASP A 345 7.64 7.45 43.38
N GLU A 346 7.44 7.03 44.62
CA GLU A 346 7.61 5.64 45.07
C GLU A 346 6.48 4.74 44.52
N LEU A 347 5.24 5.23 44.53
CA LEU A 347 4.10 4.60 43.89
C LEU A 347 4.33 4.38 42.38
N ASN A 348 4.78 5.42 41.67
CA ASN A 348 5.06 5.32 40.23
C ASN A 348 6.15 4.29 39.92
N ARG A 349 7.19 4.17 40.76
CA ARG A 349 8.24 3.16 40.59
C ARG A 349 7.74 1.73 40.79
N GLN A 350 6.84 1.51 41.75
CA GLN A 350 6.18 0.22 41.90
C GLN A 350 5.27 -0.09 40.71
N LEU A 351 4.55 0.91 40.22
CA LEU A 351 3.69 0.79 39.05
C LEU A 351 4.50 0.40 37.79
N ASP A 352 5.67 1.02 37.59
CA ASP A 352 6.59 0.70 36.49
C ASP A 352 7.08 -0.76 36.54
N TYR A 353 7.35 -1.29 37.73
CA TYR A 353 7.68 -2.71 37.91
C TYR A 353 6.49 -3.61 37.57
N HIS A 354 5.30 -3.31 38.07
CA HIS A 354 4.10 -4.11 37.81
C HIS A 354 3.71 -4.11 36.32
N HIS A 355 3.86 -2.98 35.62
CA HIS A 355 3.66 -2.93 34.17
C HIS A 355 4.68 -3.79 33.39
N ASP A 356 5.92 -3.89 33.85
CA ASP A 356 6.92 -4.74 33.21
C ASP A 356 6.66 -6.22 33.50
N ALA A 357 6.30 -6.55 34.73
CA ALA A 357 5.86 -7.89 35.11
C ALA A 357 4.62 -8.33 34.31
N GLU A 358 3.66 -7.43 34.10
CA GLU A 358 2.47 -7.68 33.27
C GLU A 358 2.84 -8.00 31.82
N LYS A 359 3.82 -7.29 31.24
CA LYS A 359 4.33 -7.59 29.90
C LYS A 359 5.00 -8.96 29.81
N GLN A 360 5.66 -9.41 30.88
CA GLN A 360 6.30 -10.73 30.92
C GLN A 360 5.29 -11.87 31.15
N LEU A 361 4.20 -11.61 31.89
CA LEU A 361 3.12 -12.57 32.10
C LEU A 361 2.36 -12.93 30.82
N GLY A 362 2.25 -12.00 29.87
CA GLY A 362 1.50 -12.21 28.64
C GLY A 362 -0.02 -12.34 28.88
N LEU A 363 -0.81 -12.29 27.80
CA LEU A 363 -2.24 -12.59 27.87
C LEU A 363 -2.42 -14.11 27.72
N PRO A 364 -3.18 -14.79 28.60
CA PRO A 364 -3.43 -16.22 28.43
C PRO A 364 -4.20 -16.46 27.13
N THR A 365 -3.61 -17.21 26.21
CA THR A 365 -4.22 -17.45 24.90
C THR A 365 -4.72 -18.88 24.74
N VAL A 366 -5.70 -19.05 23.84
CA VAL A 366 -6.11 -20.37 23.33
C VAL A 366 -4.92 -21.12 22.71
N GLY A 367 -3.95 -20.41 22.13
CA GLY A 367 -2.74 -21.03 21.58
C GLY A 367 -1.90 -21.69 22.67
N ASP A 368 -1.72 -21.03 23.80
CA ASP A 368 -0.96 -21.57 24.94
C ASP A 368 -1.61 -22.82 25.50
N TYR A 369 -2.95 -22.85 25.61
CA TYR A 369 -3.70 -24.05 25.99
C TYR A 369 -3.43 -25.21 25.03
N LEU A 370 -3.57 -24.97 23.72
CA LEU A 370 -3.39 -26.02 22.71
C LEU A 370 -1.96 -26.58 22.73
N ILE A 371 -0.96 -25.72 22.94
CA ILE A 371 0.45 -26.13 23.06
C ILE A 371 0.66 -26.99 24.31
N LEU A 372 0.09 -26.59 25.45
CA LEU A 372 0.20 -27.35 26.71
C LEU A 372 -0.51 -28.71 26.64
N GLU A 373 -1.72 -28.75 26.07
CA GLU A 373 -2.55 -29.95 26.03
C GLU A 373 -2.10 -30.95 24.94
N HIS A 374 -1.71 -30.46 23.76
CA HIS A 374 -1.47 -31.31 22.59
C HIS A 374 -0.03 -31.30 22.08
N GLY A 375 0.83 -30.44 22.63
CA GLY A 375 2.17 -30.19 22.13
C GLY A 375 2.19 -29.28 20.89
N GLU A 376 3.32 -28.61 20.68
CA GLU A 376 3.47 -27.53 19.69
C GLU A 376 3.04 -27.90 18.26
N LYS A 377 3.41 -29.11 17.80
CA LYS A 377 3.08 -29.55 16.45
C LYS A 377 1.56 -29.68 16.23
N ARG A 378 0.86 -30.35 17.15
CA ARG A 378 -0.58 -30.56 17.04
C ARG A 378 -1.36 -29.27 17.31
N ALA A 379 -0.86 -28.43 18.21
CA ALA A 379 -1.40 -27.10 18.46
C ALA A 379 -1.39 -26.25 17.18
N ASN A 380 -0.28 -26.25 16.43
CA ASN A 380 -0.18 -25.54 15.16
C ASN A 380 -1.16 -26.06 14.11
N GLU A 381 -1.36 -27.38 14.00
CA GLU A 381 -2.37 -27.97 13.11
C GLU A 381 -3.79 -27.51 13.47
N ILE A 382 -4.11 -27.44 14.77
CA ILE A 382 -5.42 -26.97 15.25
C ILE A 382 -5.57 -25.46 15.00
N LEU A 383 -4.54 -24.67 15.24
CA LEU A 383 -4.56 -23.23 14.96
C LEU A 383 -4.73 -22.93 13.47
N ASP A 384 -4.13 -23.75 12.60
CA ASP A 384 -4.31 -23.69 11.15
C ASP A 384 -5.74 -24.05 10.71
N ASP A 385 -6.39 -24.99 11.40
CA ASP A 385 -7.80 -25.35 11.14
C ASP A 385 -8.76 -24.22 11.57
N ILE A 386 -8.55 -23.66 12.76
CA ILE A 386 -9.27 -22.46 13.22
C ILE A 386 -9.10 -21.30 12.22
N ASP A 387 -7.89 -21.12 11.69
CA ASP A 387 -7.58 -20.13 10.66
C ASP A 387 -8.30 -20.39 9.33
N CYS A 388 -8.36 -21.65 8.90
CA CYS A 388 -9.14 -22.06 7.73
C CYS A 388 -10.63 -21.76 7.94
N TYR A 389 -11.17 -22.06 9.11
CA TYR A 389 -12.57 -21.80 9.45
C TYR A 389 -12.90 -20.31 9.34
N ILE A 390 -12.04 -19.45 9.91
CA ILE A 390 -12.19 -17.99 9.84
C ILE A 390 -12.11 -17.48 8.40
N ALA A 391 -11.24 -18.07 7.56
CA ALA A 391 -11.09 -17.67 6.15
C ALA A 391 -12.29 -18.07 5.27
N VAL A 392 -12.93 -19.19 5.57
CA VAL A 392 -14.05 -19.76 4.78
C VAL A 392 -15.41 -19.17 5.18
N ALA A 393 -15.46 -18.31 6.21
CA ALA A 393 -16.69 -17.70 6.69
C ALA A 393 -17.56 -17.11 5.54
N PRO A 394 -18.87 -17.41 5.51
CA PRO A 394 -19.77 -16.99 4.45
C PRO A 394 -19.89 -15.47 4.33
N LEU A 395 -20.13 -14.97 3.10
CA LEU A 395 -20.32 -13.54 2.84
C LEU A 395 -21.70 -13.10 3.37
N PHE A 396 -21.75 -12.73 4.65
CA PHE A 396 -22.88 -12.01 5.23
C PHE A 396 -22.62 -10.51 5.27
N LEU A 397 -23.69 -9.71 5.20
CA LEU A 397 -23.61 -8.26 5.32
C LEU A 397 -22.91 -7.88 6.63
N ARG A 398 -21.83 -7.08 6.57
CA ARG A 398 -21.00 -6.63 7.72
C ARG A 398 -20.12 -7.72 8.38
N LEU A 399 -19.91 -8.86 7.72
CA LEU A 399 -18.91 -9.85 8.09
C LEU A 399 -17.70 -9.72 7.14
N GLN A 400 -16.52 -9.40 7.68
CA GLN A 400 -15.30 -9.29 6.87
C GLN A 400 -14.66 -10.68 6.76
N ARG A 401 -14.26 -11.07 5.54
CA ARG A 401 -13.43 -12.26 5.33
C ARG A 401 -11.98 -11.95 5.68
N PHE A 402 -11.27 -12.97 6.15
CA PHE A 402 -9.83 -12.92 6.41
C PHE A 402 -9.09 -13.85 5.44
N PRO A 403 -8.83 -13.44 4.18
CA PRO A 403 -8.12 -14.28 3.20
C PRO A 403 -6.71 -14.65 3.63
N GLN A 404 -6.08 -13.80 4.47
CA GLN A 404 -4.75 -13.99 5.04
C GLN A 404 -4.79 -14.64 6.44
N ARG A 405 -5.94 -15.24 6.83
CA ARG A 405 -6.15 -15.85 8.15
C ARG A 405 -5.86 -14.84 9.28
N ARG A 406 -5.37 -15.28 10.45
CA ARG A 406 -4.99 -14.40 11.57
C ARG A 406 -3.57 -13.80 11.44
N GLN A 407 -2.82 -14.08 10.37
CA GLN A 407 -1.40 -13.72 10.21
C GLN A 407 -1.14 -12.26 9.79
N PHE A 408 -1.86 -11.29 10.36
CA PHE A 408 -1.59 -9.88 10.10
C PHE A 408 -0.34 -9.42 10.85
N LYS A 409 0.61 -8.82 10.12
CA LYS A 409 1.79 -8.16 10.70
C LYS A 409 1.41 -7.00 11.65
N GLN A 410 0.21 -6.44 11.47
CA GLN A 410 -0.35 -5.39 12.33
C GLN A 410 -1.88 -5.49 12.31
N TRP A 411 -2.50 -5.63 13.48
CA TRP A 411 -3.95 -5.61 13.65
C TRP A 411 -4.48 -4.18 13.69
N THR A 412 -5.56 -3.89 12.96
CA THR A 412 -6.34 -2.67 13.13
C THR A 412 -7.53 -2.89 14.06
N GLY A 413 -8.10 -1.80 14.57
CA GLY A 413 -9.29 -1.90 15.43
C GLY A 413 -10.51 -2.50 14.71
N ASP A 414 -10.61 -2.30 13.39
CA ASP A 414 -11.69 -2.90 12.59
C ASP A 414 -11.46 -4.39 12.40
N ASP A 415 -10.21 -4.82 12.20
CA ASP A 415 -9.85 -6.25 12.12
C ASP A 415 -10.20 -6.99 13.42
N SER A 416 -9.91 -6.37 14.58
CA SER A 416 -10.29 -6.94 15.89
C SER A 416 -11.82 -7.10 16.03
N LYS A 417 -12.60 -6.08 15.64
CA LYS A 417 -14.08 -6.13 15.69
C LYS A 417 -14.66 -7.16 14.72
N ALA A 418 -14.04 -7.33 13.56
CA ALA A 418 -14.43 -8.36 12.60
C ALA A 418 -14.12 -9.76 13.13
N LEU A 419 -12.96 -9.96 13.76
CA LEU A 419 -12.58 -11.25 14.33
C LEU A 419 -13.54 -11.67 15.45
N MET A 420 -13.92 -10.75 16.33
CA MET A 420 -14.87 -11.00 17.43
C MET A 420 -16.17 -11.68 16.97
N LYS A 421 -16.63 -11.40 15.73
CA LYS A 421 -17.88 -11.96 15.17
C LYS A 421 -17.76 -13.40 14.69
N VAL A 422 -16.55 -13.87 14.37
CA VAL A 422 -16.32 -15.17 13.72
C VAL A 422 -15.51 -16.12 14.60
N TYR A 423 -14.95 -15.63 15.72
CA TYR A 423 -13.98 -16.39 16.51
C TYR A 423 -14.60 -17.52 17.35
N LEU A 424 -15.73 -17.29 18.02
CA LEU A 424 -16.41 -18.30 18.84
C LEU A 424 -16.72 -19.61 18.09
N PRO A 425 -17.36 -19.59 16.90
CA PRO A 425 -17.62 -20.82 16.17
C PRO A 425 -16.33 -21.49 15.68
N ALA A 426 -15.25 -20.72 15.46
CA ALA A 426 -13.99 -21.25 14.97
C ALA A 426 -13.22 -22.06 16.03
N ILE A 427 -13.33 -21.71 17.31
CA ILE A 427 -12.64 -22.45 18.40
C ILE A 427 -13.48 -23.61 18.96
N ARG A 428 -14.78 -23.67 18.63
CA ARG A 428 -15.69 -24.68 19.17
C ARG A 428 -15.25 -26.08 18.74
N GLY A 429 -15.13 -26.99 19.71
CA GLY A 429 -14.69 -28.38 19.47
C GLY A 429 -13.17 -28.56 19.48
N HIS A 430 -12.40 -27.46 19.54
CA HIS A 430 -10.95 -27.50 19.69
C HIS A 430 -10.48 -27.18 21.12
N VAL A 431 -11.34 -26.57 21.93
CA VAL A 431 -11.06 -26.20 23.33
C VAL A 431 -12.21 -26.63 24.24
N PRO A 432 -12.00 -26.72 25.57
CA PRO A 432 -13.05 -26.97 26.55
C PRO A 432 -14.21 -25.97 26.42
N ASN A 433 -15.43 -26.43 26.71
CA ASN A 433 -16.62 -25.59 26.59
C ASN A 433 -16.53 -24.35 27.48
N GLU A 434 -15.92 -24.48 28.66
CA GLU A 434 -15.67 -23.43 29.62
C GLU A 434 -14.79 -22.32 29.01
N MET A 435 -13.77 -22.66 28.21
CA MET A 435 -12.96 -21.65 27.50
C MET A 435 -13.78 -20.88 26.46
N VAL A 436 -14.66 -21.57 25.73
CA VAL A 436 -15.58 -20.93 24.80
C VAL A 436 -16.54 -20.01 25.55
N GLN A 437 -17.05 -20.43 26.71
CA GLN A 437 -17.94 -19.65 27.58
C GLN A 437 -17.24 -18.42 28.18
N THR A 438 -15.97 -18.53 28.58
CA THR A 438 -15.15 -17.39 29.02
C THR A 438 -15.07 -16.34 27.92
N ILE A 439 -14.69 -16.75 26.72
CA ILE A 439 -14.55 -15.81 25.59
C ILE A 439 -15.90 -15.23 25.22
N ALA A 440 -16.97 -16.03 25.21
CA ALA A 440 -18.32 -15.55 24.92
C ALA A 440 -18.78 -14.49 25.93
N SER A 441 -18.61 -14.75 27.23
CA SER A 441 -18.99 -13.82 28.30
C SER A 441 -18.21 -12.50 28.22
N PHE A 442 -16.92 -12.56 27.85
CA PHE A 442 -16.12 -11.37 27.60
C PHE A 442 -16.61 -10.57 26.38
N LEU A 443 -16.96 -11.26 25.29
CA LEU A 443 -17.51 -10.61 24.08
C LEU A 443 -18.86 -9.95 24.36
N ASP A 444 -19.71 -10.61 25.15
CA ASP A 444 -21.01 -10.07 25.59
C ASP A 444 -20.80 -8.80 26.44
N PHE A 445 -19.88 -8.84 27.42
CA PHE A 445 -19.51 -7.66 28.19
C PHE A 445 -19.08 -6.49 27.27
N CYS A 446 -18.19 -6.75 26.31
CA CYS A 446 -17.74 -5.73 25.37
C CYS A 446 -18.89 -5.16 24.54
N TYR A 447 -19.80 -6.02 24.09
CA TYR A 447 -20.96 -5.61 23.30
C TYR A 447 -21.91 -4.72 24.11
N PHE A 448 -22.18 -5.09 25.37
CA PHE A 448 -23.01 -4.29 26.27
C PHE A 448 -22.37 -2.95 26.60
N ALA A 449 -21.07 -2.93 26.87
CA ALA A 449 -20.33 -1.71 27.15
C ALA A 449 -20.25 -0.74 25.96
N TRP A 450 -20.45 -1.22 24.72
CA TRP A 450 -20.44 -0.39 23.51
C TRP A 450 -21.80 0.20 23.12
N HIS A 451 -22.88 -0.10 23.85
CA HIS A 451 -24.16 0.53 23.58
C HIS A 451 -24.10 2.05 23.85
N THR A 452 -24.74 2.81 22.97
CA THR A 452 -24.90 4.27 23.11
C THR A 452 -25.81 4.63 24.28
N ASP A 453 -26.82 3.80 24.53
CA ASP A 453 -27.81 4.01 25.59
C ASP A 453 -27.73 2.84 26.57
N ILE A 454 -27.29 3.11 27.79
CA ILE A 454 -27.16 2.12 28.86
C ILE A 454 -28.19 2.44 29.94
N THR A 455 -29.18 1.56 30.09
CA THR A 455 -30.20 1.63 31.15
C THR A 455 -29.73 0.83 32.38
N GLU A 456 -30.41 1.00 33.52
CA GLU A 456 -30.12 0.21 34.73
C GLU A 456 -30.20 -1.30 34.49
N ASP A 457 -31.18 -1.77 33.71
CA ASP A 457 -31.29 -3.19 33.34
C ASP A 457 -30.12 -3.67 32.49
N ARG A 458 -29.57 -2.78 31.63
CA ARG A 458 -28.37 -3.10 30.84
C ARG A 458 -27.12 -3.12 31.71
N LEU A 459 -27.02 -2.26 32.72
CA LEU A 459 -25.95 -2.33 33.71
C LEU A 459 -25.99 -3.68 34.44
N LYS A 460 -27.16 -4.13 34.89
CA LYS A 460 -27.34 -5.47 35.50
C LYS A 460 -26.90 -6.59 34.57
N THR A 461 -27.24 -6.48 33.29
CA THR A 461 -26.83 -7.46 32.27
C THR A 461 -25.31 -7.45 32.04
N LEU A 462 -24.70 -6.26 32.02
CA LEU A 462 -23.26 -6.06 31.88
C LEU A 462 -22.48 -6.65 33.07
N ASP A 463 -22.94 -6.42 34.30
CA ASP A 463 -22.35 -7.02 35.50
C ASP A 463 -22.51 -8.52 35.52
N THR A 464 -23.69 -9.02 35.13
CA THR A 464 -23.92 -10.46 34.98
C THR A 464 -22.91 -11.06 34.01
N ALA A 465 -22.72 -10.49 32.81
CA ALA A 465 -21.73 -10.97 31.85
C ALA A 465 -20.29 -10.94 32.42
N LEU A 466 -19.95 -9.94 33.23
CA LEU A 466 -18.67 -9.86 33.92
C LEU A 466 -18.48 -10.97 34.95
N GLN A 467 -19.52 -11.27 35.74
CA GLN A 467 -19.51 -12.36 36.71
C GLN A 467 -19.33 -13.73 36.02
N TRP A 468 -20.05 -13.96 34.91
CA TRP A 468 -19.85 -15.18 34.10
C TRP A 468 -18.43 -15.26 33.52
N PHE A 469 -17.88 -14.14 33.06
CA PHE A 469 -16.50 -14.09 32.58
C PHE A 469 -15.52 -14.53 33.68
N TYR A 470 -15.63 -13.99 34.89
CA TYR A 470 -14.76 -14.38 36.02
C TYR A 470 -14.97 -15.84 36.44
N ALA A 471 -16.22 -16.34 36.44
CA ALA A 471 -16.51 -17.72 36.78
C ALA A 471 -15.87 -18.71 35.81
N TYR A 472 -15.96 -18.46 34.50
CA TYR A 472 -15.42 -19.36 33.49
C TYR A 472 -13.92 -19.21 33.28
N GLN A 473 -13.34 -18.03 33.54
CA GLN A 473 -11.91 -17.77 33.33
C GLN A 473 -11.00 -18.71 34.14
N GLU A 474 -11.50 -19.26 35.24
CA GLU A 474 -10.79 -20.24 36.07
C GLU A 474 -10.30 -21.46 35.28
N ILE A 475 -10.92 -21.79 34.13
CA ILE A 475 -10.44 -22.86 33.26
C ILE A 475 -8.99 -22.65 32.78
N PHE A 476 -8.57 -21.40 32.55
CA PHE A 476 -7.20 -21.08 32.12
C PHE A 476 -6.19 -21.26 33.26
N HIS A 477 -6.65 -21.16 34.52
CA HIS A 477 -5.84 -21.46 35.68
C HIS A 477 -5.73 -22.98 35.86
N GLN A 478 -6.86 -23.69 35.81
CA GLN A 478 -6.91 -25.15 35.93
C GLN A 478 -6.12 -25.87 34.83
N SER A 479 -6.10 -25.33 33.61
CA SER A 479 -5.35 -25.88 32.49
C SER A 479 -3.85 -25.54 32.50
N GLY A 480 -3.38 -24.79 33.51
CA GLY A 480 -1.98 -24.38 33.63
C GLY A 480 -1.52 -23.30 32.65
N VAL A 481 -2.44 -22.68 31.90
CA VAL A 481 -2.12 -21.58 30.96
C VAL A 481 -1.75 -20.32 31.72
N GLN A 482 -2.44 -20.05 32.83
CA GLN A 482 -2.19 -18.89 33.69
C GLN A 482 -2.07 -19.30 35.17
N PRO A 483 -0.97 -19.95 35.57
CA PRO A 483 -0.80 -20.51 36.91
C PRO A 483 -0.63 -19.44 38.00
N THR A 484 -0.26 -18.22 37.63
CA THR A 484 0.00 -17.09 38.54
C THR A 484 -1.22 -16.18 38.74
N GLY A 485 -2.37 -16.53 38.14
CA GLY A 485 -3.62 -15.79 38.24
C GLY A 485 -3.79 -14.65 37.23
N PHE A 486 -4.93 -13.96 37.33
CA PHE A 486 -5.40 -12.96 36.37
C PHE A 486 -5.26 -11.54 36.95
N SER A 487 -4.05 -10.98 36.88
CA SER A 487 -3.74 -9.62 37.37
C SER A 487 -3.44 -8.63 36.24
N LEU A 488 -4.16 -8.77 35.11
CA LEU A 488 -3.99 -7.88 33.96
C LEU A 488 -4.78 -6.59 34.16
N LEU A 489 -4.13 -5.45 33.99
CA LEU A 489 -4.69 -4.12 34.22
C LEU A 489 -5.95 -3.90 33.38
N CYS A 490 -5.96 -4.40 32.14
CA CYS A 490 -7.10 -4.31 31.24
C CYS A 490 -8.31 -5.16 31.70
N GLN A 491 -8.08 -6.31 32.34
CA GLN A 491 -9.16 -7.16 32.88
C GLN A 491 -9.70 -6.61 34.19
N HIS A 492 -8.83 -6.04 35.04
CA HIS A 492 -9.26 -5.39 36.27
C HIS A 492 -10.13 -4.15 36.00
N THR A 493 -9.80 -3.39 34.95
CA THR A 493 -10.58 -2.21 34.53
C THR A 493 -12.06 -2.54 34.27
N LEU A 494 -12.38 -3.78 33.86
CA LEU A 494 -13.76 -4.21 33.60
C LEU A 494 -14.68 -4.06 34.83
N SER A 495 -14.15 -4.30 36.03
CA SER A 495 -14.90 -4.17 37.29
C SER A 495 -15.35 -2.73 37.61
N HIS A 496 -14.69 -1.73 37.01
CA HIS A 496 -14.98 -0.31 37.25
C HIS A 496 -16.00 0.25 36.24
N TYR A 497 -16.40 -0.51 35.20
CA TYR A 497 -17.28 0.01 34.16
C TYR A 497 -18.64 0.44 34.69
N TRP A 498 -19.22 -0.28 35.64
CA TRP A 498 -20.51 0.09 36.23
C TRP A 498 -20.43 1.49 36.85
N THR A 499 -19.54 1.68 37.82
CA THR A 499 -19.36 2.95 38.52
C THR A 499 -19.01 4.07 37.56
N LEU A 500 -18.13 3.81 36.58
CA LEU A 500 -17.76 4.81 35.57
C LEU A 500 -18.92 5.21 34.66
N ILE A 501 -19.83 4.29 34.32
CA ILE A 501 -21.01 4.61 33.53
C ILE A 501 -22.01 5.43 34.34
N GLU A 502 -22.17 5.17 35.64
CA GLU A 502 -23.02 5.98 36.53
C GLU A 502 -22.45 7.40 36.71
N ASP A 503 -21.14 7.51 36.96
CA ASP A 503 -20.49 8.79 37.25
C ASP A 503 -20.32 9.67 36.00
N PHE A 504 -20.05 9.07 34.84
CA PHE A 504 -19.62 9.80 33.63
C PHE A 504 -20.51 9.55 32.40
N GLY A 505 -21.52 8.67 32.50
CA GLY A 505 -22.39 8.28 31.41
C GLY A 505 -21.81 7.17 30.51
N ALA A 506 -22.62 6.69 29.57
CA ALA A 506 -22.19 5.65 28.64
C ALA A 506 -20.96 6.11 27.81
N PRO A 507 -19.98 5.22 27.52
CA PRO A 507 -18.75 5.57 26.80
C PRO A 507 -18.96 5.85 25.29
N GLY A 508 -20.18 6.21 24.89
CA GLY A 508 -20.62 6.42 23.52
C GLY A 508 -19.82 7.52 22.80
N GLY A 509 -19.06 7.12 21.77
CA GLY A 509 -18.47 8.01 20.76
C GLY A 509 -17.27 8.84 21.20
N LEU A 510 -17.19 9.28 22.47
CA LEU A 510 -16.09 10.09 23.01
C LEU A 510 -14.91 9.23 23.47
N CYS A 511 -14.28 8.50 22.56
CA CYS A 511 -13.04 7.79 22.86
C CYS A 511 -11.84 8.43 22.15
N SER A 512 -10.63 7.99 22.52
CA SER A 512 -9.37 8.45 21.90
C SER A 512 -9.31 8.18 20.38
N SER A 513 -10.27 7.46 19.80
CA SER A 513 -10.43 7.37 18.35
C SER A 513 -10.69 8.73 17.69
N ILE A 514 -11.40 9.66 18.33
CA ILE A 514 -11.64 11.02 17.81
C ILE A 514 -10.32 11.77 17.71
N THR A 515 -9.53 11.76 18.78
CA THR A 515 -8.22 12.42 18.81
C THR A 515 -7.22 11.72 17.91
N LYS A 516 -7.28 10.38 17.78
CA LYS A 516 -6.45 9.60 16.86
C LYS A 516 -6.81 9.84 15.39
N SER A 517 -8.10 9.98 15.06
CA SER A 517 -8.59 10.39 13.75
C SER A 517 -8.16 11.83 13.42
N ARG A 518 -8.24 12.73 14.40
CA ARG A 518 -7.71 14.08 14.26
C ARG A 518 -6.18 14.09 14.15
N HIS A 519 -5.46 13.20 14.83
CA HIS A 519 -4.01 13.05 14.66
C HIS A 519 -3.64 12.55 13.25
N ILE A 520 -4.46 11.71 12.62
CA ILE A 520 -4.25 11.34 11.21
C ILE A 520 -4.36 12.58 10.32
N THR A 521 -5.42 13.36 10.49
CA THR A 521 -5.69 14.53 9.63
C THR A 521 -4.81 15.73 9.95
N ALA A 522 -4.46 15.96 11.21
CA ALA A 522 -3.73 17.12 11.69
C ALA A 522 -2.21 16.90 11.81
N VAL A 523 -1.75 15.65 11.83
CA VAL A 523 -0.31 15.37 12.00
C VAL A 523 0.20 14.46 10.90
N LYS A 524 -0.39 13.27 10.71
CA LYS A 524 0.14 12.29 9.75
C LYS A 524 -0.02 12.73 8.29
N ARG A 525 -1.20 13.22 7.90
CA ARG A 525 -1.45 13.70 6.53
C ARG A 525 -0.58 14.92 6.17
N PRO A 526 -0.51 16.00 7.00
CA PRO A 526 0.40 17.11 6.77
C PRO A 526 1.86 16.69 6.75
N TRP A 527 2.27 15.76 7.61
CA TRP A 527 3.64 15.21 7.58
C TRP A 527 3.94 14.49 6.26
N TRP A 528 3.04 13.63 5.77
CA TRP A 528 3.17 12.95 4.48
C TRP A 528 3.12 13.90 3.27
N GLN A 529 2.42 15.03 3.41
CA GLN A 529 2.33 16.08 2.39
C GLN A 529 3.49 17.07 2.45
N SER A 530 4.16 17.19 3.60
CA SER A 530 5.38 17.99 3.73
C SER A 530 6.52 17.41 2.91
N ASN A 531 7.49 18.24 2.55
CA ASN A 531 8.73 17.78 1.92
C ASN A 531 9.70 17.11 2.93
N CYS A 532 9.26 16.83 4.17
CA CYS A 532 10.01 16.24 5.27
C CYS A 532 11.24 17.06 5.76
N TYR A 533 11.45 18.26 5.22
CA TYR A 533 12.52 19.19 5.60
C TYR A 533 11.95 20.47 6.22
N LYS A 534 12.38 20.83 7.43
CA LYS A 534 11.74 21.89 8.25
C LYS A 534 10.20 21.78 8.25
N ALA A 535 9.71 20.53 8.30
CA ALA A 535 8.30 20.19 8.05
C ALA A 535 7.32 20.85 9.02
N LEU A 536 7.74 21.26 10.23
CA LEU A 536 6.86 21.86 11.22
C LEU A 536 6.13 23.11 10.69
N GLY A 537 6.84 24.03 10.02
CA GLY A 537 6.23 25.22 9.43
C GLY A 537 5.26 24.88 8.29
N GLN A 538 5.59 23.88 7.48
CA GLN A 538 4.73 23.41 6.39
C GLN A 538 3.47 22.71 6.92
N MET A 539 3.61 21.89 7.97
CA MET A 539 2.50 21.21 8.62
C MET A 539 1.54 22.21 9.27
N LEU A 540 2.06 23.31 9.84
CA LEU A 540 1.25 24.38 10.41
C LEU A 540 0.50 25.21 9.36
N LEU A 541 1.01 25.29 8.13
CA LEU A 541 0.34 25.97 7.01
C LEU A 541 -0.66 25.09 6.26
N THR A 542 -0.58 23.76 6.43
CA THR A 542 -1.43 22.77 5.74
C THR A 542 -2.65 22.35 6.57
N ASN A 543 -2.56 22.49 7.90
CA ASN A 543 -3.70 22.36 8.82
C ASN A 543 -4.52 23.64 8.86
#